data_AF-A0A357M238-F1
#
_entry.id   AF-A0A357M238-F1
#
_cell.length_a   1.000
_cell.length_b   1.000
_cell.length_c   1.000
_cell.angle_alpha   90.00
_cell.angle_beta   90.00
_cell.angle_gamma   90.00
#
_symmetry.space_group_name_H-M   'P 1'
#
loop_
_entity.id
_entity.type
_entity.pdbx_description
1 polymer ?
#
loop_
_entity_poly.entity_id
_entity_poly.type
_entity_poly.pdbx_seq_one_letter_code
_entity_poly.pdbx_strand_id
1 'polypeptide(L)' 'MSETKVRKNETIDAALRRFKRSIAKDGVLAEVKKRKHYEKPSVKKKLKSEAARKRKF' A
#
# COMPACT_ATOMS: atom_id res chain seq x y z
N MET A 1 -6.98 -7.57 -3.27
CA MET A 1 -7.68 -6.31 -3.64
C MET A 1 -8.71 -6.05 -2.57
N SER A 2 -8.60 -4.95 -1.84
CA SER A 2 -9.54 -4.57 -0.79
C SER A 2 -10.91 -4.24 -1.38
N GLU A 3 -11.90 -5.10 -1.14
CA GLU A 3 -13.31 -4.80 -1.39
C GLU A 3 -13.89 -4.07 -0.17
N THR A 4 -14.49 -2.89 -0.37
CA THR A 4 -15.16 -2.14 0.71
C THR A 4 -16.64 -1.97 0.37
N LYS A 5 -17.49 -2.79 1.00
CA LYS A 5 -18.95 -2.66 0.89
C LYS A 5 -19.44 -1.55 1.83
N VAL A 6 -20.30 -0.67 1.33
CA VAL A 6 -20.93 0.41 2.10
C VAL A 6 -22.07 -0.18 2.92
N ARG A 7 -22.12 0.11 4.23
CA ARG A 7 -23.20 -0.35 5.10
C ARG A 7 -24.41 0.59 5.00
N LYS A 8 -25.62 0.08 5.23
CA LYS A 8 -26.89 0.83 5.08
C LYS A 8 -27.02 2.07 5.99
N ASN A 9 -26.27 2.13 7.10
CA ASN A 9 -26.28 3.23 8.07
C ASN A 9 -24.92 3.95 8.16
N GLU A 10 -24.17 4.04 7.06
CA GLU A 10 -22.91 4.78 7.02
C GLU A 10 -23.02 6.07 6.20
N THR A 11 -22.36 7.12 6.67
CA THR A 11 -22.07 8.29 5.86
C THR A 11 -21.00 7.95 4.83
N ILE A 12 -21.08 8.56 3.65
CA ILE A 12 -20.16 8.33 2.53
C ILE A 12 -18.70 8.57 2.96
N ASP A 13 -18.44 9.60 3.77
CA ASP A 13 -17.11 9.94 4.26
C ASP A 13 -16.48 8.85 5.15
N ALA A 14 -17.29 8.18 5.97
CA ALA A 14 -16.81 7.08 6.81
C ALA A 14 -16.39 5.87 5.95
N ALA A 15 -17.15 5.58 4.90
CA ALA A 15 -16.81 4.53 3.94
C ALA A 15 -15.52 4.86 3.17
N LEU A 16 -15.36 6.11 2.72
CA LEU A 16 -14.16 6.58 2.03
C LEU A 16 -12.91 6.51 2.91
N ARG A 17 -13.02 6.88 4.19
CA ARG A 17 -11.92 6.79 5.15
C ARG A 17 -11.47 5.33 5.36
N ARG A 18 -12.42 4.40 5.47
CA ARG A 18 -12.12 2.97 5.59
C ARG A 18 -11.46 2.43 4.32
N PHE A 19 -11.98 2.81 3.15
CA PHE A 19 -11.40 2.43 1.85
C PHE A 19 -9.96 2.94 1.68
N LYS A 20 -9.68 4.18 2.06
CA LYS A 20 -8.33 4.73 2.03
C LYS A 20 -7.38 3.96 2.93
N ARG A 21 -7.84 3.55 4.13
CA ARG A 21 -7.05 2.73 5.05
C ARG A 21 -6.84 1.30 4.53
N SER A 22 -7.84 0.68 3.90
CA SER A 22 -7.70 -0.66 3.34
C SER A 22 -6.72 -0.68 2.16
N ILE A 23 -6.80 0.28 1.23
CA ILE A 23 -5.82 0.43 0.13
C ILE A 23 -4.41 0.65 0.66
N ALA A 24 -4.26 1.50 1.68
CA ALA A 24 -2.95 1.78 2.27
C ALA A 24 -2.35 0.53 2.93
N LYS A 25 -3.18 -0.28 3.60
CA LYS A 25 -2.76 -1.54 4.23
C LYS A 25 -2.39 -2.60 3.18
N ASP A 26 -3.16 -2.69 2.10
CA ASP A 26 -2.90 -3.62 1.00
C ASP A 26 -1.62 -3.25 0.23
N GLY A 27 -1.14 -2.00 0.35
CA GLY A 27 0.14 -1.58 -0.25
C GLY A 27 0.10 -1.45 -1.77
N VAL A 28 -1.08 -1.45 -2.39
CA VAL A 28 -1.27 -1.41 -3.85
C VAL A 28 -0.52 -0.24 -4.49
N LEU A 29 -0.60 0.95 -3.90
CA LEU A 29 0.09 2.13 -4.41
C LEU A 29 1.63 2.01 -4.33
N ALA A 30 2.15 1.36 -3.29
CA ALA A 30 3.58 1.11 -3.15
C ALA A 30 4.08 0.09 -4.18
N GLU A 31 3.26 -0.93 -4.47
CA GLU A 31 3.56 -1.93 -5.49
C GLU A 31 3.55 -1.34 -6.90
N VAL A 32 2.54 -0.53 -7.24
CA VAL A 32 2.50 0.20 -8.52
C VAL A 32 3.76 1.04 -8.68
N LYS A 33 4.16 1.79 -7.65
CA LYS A 33 5.40 2.60 -7.69
C LYS A 33 6.65 1.76 -7.93
N LYS A 34 6.76 0.59 -7.28
CA LYS A 34 7.90 -0.33 -7.42
C LYS A 34 7.96 -1.02 -8.79
N ARG A 35 6.82 -1.19 -9.46
CA ARG A 35 6.69 -1.82 -10.77
C ARG A 35 6.70 -0.83 -11.94
N LYS A 36 6.77 0.49 -11.69
CA LYS A 36 6.76 1.52 -12.75
C LYS A 36 7.84 1.32 -13.82
N HIS A 37 8.99 0.81 -13.43
CA HIS A 37 10.09 0.48 -14.34
C HIS A 37 10.81 -0.77 -13.85
N TYR A 38 11.56 -1.41 -14.75
CA TYR A 38 12.39 -2.54 -14.39
C TYR A 38 13.59 -2.08 -13.54
N GLU A 39 13.71 -2.65 -12.35
CA GLU A 39 14.91 -2.57 -11.55
C GLU A 39 15.64 -3.92 -11.57
N LYS A 40 16.97 -3.88 -11.75
CA LYS A 40 17.83 -5.06 -11.66
C LYS A 40 17.65 -5.75 -10.30
N PRO A 41 17.67 -7.11 -10.23
CA PRO A 41 17.46 -7.83 -8.98
C PRO A 41 18.37 -7.40 -7.81
N SER A 42 19.61 -6.98 -8.10
CA SER A 42 20.54 -6.45 -7.08
C SER A 42 20.01 -5.16 -6.42
N VAL A 43 19.48 -4.23 -7.22
CA VAL A 43 18.91 -2.95 -6.74
C VAL A 43 17.67 -3.23 -5.89
N LYS A 44 16.80 -4.15 -6.32
CA LYS A 44 15.63 -4.58 -5.54
C LYS A 44 16.02 -5.16 -4.16
N LYS A 45 17.10 -5.94 -4.09
CA LYS A 45 17.63 -6.48 -2.81
C LYS A 45 18.16 -5.37 -1.90
N LYS A 46 18.90 -4.41 -2.45
CA LYS A 46 19.44 -3.25 -1.72
C LYS A 46 18.31 -2.37 -1.15
N LEU A 47 17.31 -2.02 -1.97
CA LEU A 47 16.17 -1.23 -1.53
C LEU A 47 15.35 -1.93 -0.42
N LYS A 48 15.23 -3.27 -0.51
CA LYS A 48 14.55 -4.06 0.52
C LYS A 48 15.29 -4.02 1.87
N SER A 49 16.63 -4.14 1.86
CA SER A 49 17.43 -4.09 3.11
C SER A 49 17.45 -2.69 3.72
N GLU A 50 17.52 -1.63 2.91
CA GLU A 50 17.41 -0.25 3.36
C GLU A 50 16.05 0.05 3.98
N ALA A 51 14.95 -0.38 3.35
CA ALA A 51 13.60 -0.22 3.89
C ALA A 51 13.42 -0.95 5.23
N ALA A 52 13.99 -2.15 5.38
CA ALA A 52 13.96 -2.89 6.65
C ALA A 52 14.76 -2.17 7.75
N ARG A 53 15.93 -1.62 7.42
CA ARG A 53 16.76 -0.86 8.38
C ARG A 53 16.04 0.41 8.86
N LYS A 54 15.37 1.13 7.95
CA LYS A 54 14.57 2.33 8.27
C LYS A 54 13.35 2.06 9.15
N ARG A 55 12.89 0.81 9.26
CA ARG A 55 11.76 0.43 10.12
C ARG A 55 12.21 0.01 11.53
N LYS A 56 13.51 -0.23 11.72
CA LYS A 56 14.09 -0.65 13.00
C LYS A 56 14.36 0.54 13.95
N PHE A 57 14.38 1.75 13.41
CA PHE A 57 14.46 3.02 14.11
C PHE A 57 13.17 3.80 13.83
#